data_AF-A0A934P7W2-F1
#
_entry.id   AF-A0A934P7W2-F1
#
_cell.length_a   1.000
_cell.length_b   1.000
_cell.length_c   1.000
_cell.angle_alpha   90.00
_cell.angle_beta   90.00
_cell.angle_gamma   90.00
#
_symmetry.space_group_name_H-M   'P 1'
#
loop_
_entity.id
_entity.type
_entity.pdbx_description
1 polymer ?
#
loop_
_entity_poly.entity_id
_entity_poly.type
_entity_poly.pdbx_seq_one_letter_code
_entity_poly.pdbx_strand_id
1 'polypeptide(L)'
;MHGPDLPPADMPFDIDSFVHRWPTAVEKSELVDGRVLLFTGIFDERDAVIARHTYPGRIVLVNQGGSPEVRPGGDSTDPQSVVDRYRTDSR
;
A
#
# COMPACT_ATOMS: atom_id res chain seq x y z
N MET A 1 -11.01 8.73 2.63
CA MET A 1 -12.14 7.80 2.89
C MET A 1 -11.50 6.43 3.03
N HIS A 2 -11.67 5.75 4.17
CA HIS A 2 -11.16 4.38 4.33
C HIS A 2 -11.98 3.44 3.43
N GLY A 3 -11.36 2.41 2.85
CA GLY A 3 -12.10 1.36 2.15
C GLY A 3 -13.09 0.68 3.11
N PRO A 4 -14.24 0.16 2.64
CA PRO A 4 -15.22 -0.50 3.50
C PRO A 4 -14.60 -1.70 4.21
N ASP A 5 -14.82 -1.78 5.53
CA ASP A 5 -14.44 -2.95 6.33
C ASP A 5 -15.04 -4.24 5.76
N LEU A 6 -14.27 -5.33 5.71
CA LEU A 6 -14.90 -6.62 5.40
C LEU A 6 -15.83 -6.95 6.57
N PRO A 7 -17.00 -7.53 6.30
CA PRO A 7 -17.84 -8.07 7.35
C PRO A 7 -17.11 -9.18 8.13
N PRO A 8 -17.59 -9.50 9.34
CA PRO A 8 -17.07 -10.61 10.15
C PRO A 8 -16.99 -11.93 9.38
N ALA A 9 -16.11 -12.84 9.82
CA ALA A 9 -15.82 -14.10 9.11
C ALA A 9 -17.03 -15.04 8.94
N ASP A 10 -18.07 -14.86 9.75
CA ASP A 10 -19.34 -15.59 9.70
C ASP A 10 -20.38 -14.95 8.76
N MET A 11 -20.05 -13.82 8.14
CA MET A 11 -20.92 -13.13 7.18
C MET A 11 -20.33 -13.12 5.77
N PRO A 12 -21.16 -13.34 4.73
CA PRO A 12 -20.73 -13.13 3.36
C PRO A 12 -20.45 -11.64 3.11
N PHE A 13 -19.48 -11.36 2.23
CA PHE A 13 -19.22 -10.02 1.72
C PHE A 13 -19.63 -9.91 0.25
N ASP A 14 -20.05 -8.72 -0.16
CA ASP A 14 -20.43 -8.43 -1.53
C ASP A 14 -19.22 -8.07 -2.41
N ILE A 15 -19.47 -7.98 -3.71
CA ILE A 15 -18.45 -7.63 -4.69
C ILE A 15 -17.87 -6.23 -4.43
N ASP A 16 -18.69 -5.30 -3.93
CA ASP A 16 -18.27 -3.93 -3.62
C ASP A 16 -17.21 -3.94 -2.50
N SER A 17 -17.44 -4.71 -1.44
CA SER A 17 -16.47 -4.93 -0.37
C SER A 17 -15.17 -5.55 -0.88
N PHE A 18 -15.24 -6.44 -1.86
CA PHE A 18 -14.07 -7.10 -2.44
C PHE A 18 -13.23 -6.19 -3.34
N VAL A 19 -13.87 -5.40 -4.21
CA VAL A 19 -13.16 -4.53 -5.17
C VAL A 19 -12.44 -3.38 -4.50
N HIS A 20 -12.81 -3.05 -3.26
CA HIS A 20 -12.14 -2.05 -2.44
C HIS A 20 -11.02 -2.62 -1.54
N ARG A 21 -10.58 -3.87 -1.76
CA ARG A 21 -9.44 -4.46 -1.04
C ARG A 21 -8.19 -4.57 -1.86
N TRP A 22 -7.04 -4.35 -1.22
CA TRP A 22 -5.78 -4.66 -1.85
C TRP A 22 -5.66 -6.19 -2.09
N PRO A 23 -5.18 -6.64 -3.26
CA PRO A 23 -4.67 -5.84 -4.38
C PRO A 23 -5.72 -5.45 -5.43
N THR A 24 -6.97 -5.87 -5.30
CA THR A 24 -8.05 -5.59 -6.28
C THR A 24 -8.34 -4.09 -6.43
N ALA A 25 -8.26 -3.32 -5.34
CA ALA A 25 -8.49 -1.87 -5.32
C ALA A 25 -7.35 -1.03 -5.90
N VAL A 26 -6.31 -1.68 -6.43
CA VAL A 26 -5.17 -0.99 -7.04
C VAL A 26 -5.63 -0.38 -8.36
N GLU A 27 -5.71 0.94 -8.38
CA GLU A 27 -6.00 1.71 -9.59
C GLU A 27 -4.79 1.74 -10.53
N LYS A 28 -3.57 1.82 -9.96
CA LYS A 28 -2.31 1.79 -10.70
C LYS A 28 -1.16 1.31 -9.82
N SER A 29 -0.22 0.59 -10.43
CA SER A 29 1.09 0.27 -9.86
C SER A 29 2.20 0.88 -10.68
N GLU A 30 3.20 1.46 -10.02
CA GLU A 30 4.38 2.05 -10.65
C GLU A 30 5.66 1.51 -10.03
N LEU A 31 6.69 1.29 -10.86
CA LEU A 31 8.04 1.01 -10.39
C LEU A 31 8.84 2.31 -10.39
N VAL A 32 9.06 2.87 -9.20
CA VAL A 32 9.81 4.12 -8.98
C VAL A 32 11.28 3.80 -8.74
N ASP A 33 12.17 4.58 -9.35
CA ASP A 33 13.65 4.43 -9.30
C ASP A 33 14.14 3.00 -9.60
N GLY A 34 13.37 2.24 -10.38
CA GLY A 34 13.65 0.85 -10.73
C GLY A 34 13.62 -0.14 -9.55
N ARG A 35 13.16 0.28 -8.36
CA ARG A 35 13.27 -0.53 -7.13
C ARG A 35 12.01 -0.54 -6.27
N VAL A 36 11.24 0.54 -6.22
CA VAL A 36 10.08 0.68 -5.32
C VAL A 36 8.79 0.45 -6.09
N LEU A 37 7.99 -0.52 -5.66
CA LEU A 37 6.62 -0.68 -6.16
C LEU A 37 5.71 0.25 -5.38
N LEU A 38 5.13 1.24 -6.05
CA LEU A 38 4.13 2.16 -5.51
C LEU A 38 2.74 1.72 -5.96
N PHE A 39 1.81 1.56 -5.02
CA PHE A 39 0.41 1.24 -5.29
C PHE A 39 -0.46 2.47 -5.05
N THR A 40 -1.30 2.81 -6.02
CA THR A 40 -2.28 3.91 -5.90
C THR A 40 -3.69 3.34 -5.90
N GLY A 41 -4.56 3.99 -5.13
CA GLY A 41 -5.90 3.54 -4.82
C GLY A 41 -6.30 3.97 -3.41
N ILE A 42 -7.42 3.45 -2.95
CA ILE A 42 -7.93 3.69 -1.60
C ILE A 42 -7.49 2.52 -0.73
N PHE A 43 -6.58 2.78 0.22
CA PHE A 43 -6.06 1.75 1.13
C PHE A 43 -6.18 2.19 2.59
N ASP A 44 -6.18 1.20 3.46
CA ASP A 44 -6.15 1.38 4.91
C ASP A 44 -4.95 0.64 5.56
N GLU A 45 -4.87 0.69 6.90
CA GLU A 45 -3.80 0.04 7.66
C GLU A 45 -3.82 -1.49 7.48
N ARG A 46 -5.00 -2.08 7.28
CA ARG A 46 -5.12 -3.52 7.06
C ARG A 46 -4.51 -3.92 5.72
N ASP A 47 -4.74 -3.15 4.66
CA ASP A 47 -4.12 -3.40 3.36
C ASP A 47 -2.58 -3.38 3.47
N ALA A 48 -2.03 -2.48 4.29
CA ALA A 48 -0.59 -2.43 4.56
C ALA A 48 -0.08 -3.68 5.30
N VAL A 49 -0.86 -4.21 6.26
CA VAL A 49 -0.55 -5.48 6.94
C VAL A 49 -0.57 -6.64 5.95
N ILE A 50 -1.58 -6.71 5.08
CA ILE A 50 -1.68 -7.76 4.05
C ILE A 50 -0.51 -7.66 3.06
N ALA A 51 -0.13 -6.45 2.64
CA ALA A 51 1.03 -6.23 1.79
C ALA A 51 2.32 -6.72 2.46
N ARG A 52 2.51 -6.49 3.78
CA ARG A 52 3.66 -7.04 4.54
C ARG A 52 3.71 -8.56 4.51
N HIS A 53 2.56 -9.22 4.62
CA HIS A 53 2.49 -10.68 4.53
C HIS A 53 2.73 -11.19 3.11
N THR A 54 2.30 -10.44 2.10
CA THR A 54 2.44 -10.82 0.68
C THR A 54 3.88 -10.69 0.18
N TYR A 55 4.64 -9.75 0.74
CA TYR A 55 6.03 -9.48 0.36
C TYR A 55 7.00 -9.78 1.51
N PRO A 56 7.22 -11.05 1.86
CA PRO A 56 8.13 -11.41 2.94
C PRO A 56 9.55 -10.94 2.65
N GLY A 57 10.21 -10.40 3.67
CA GLY A 57 11.58 -9.87 3.56
C GLY A 57 11.67 -8.56 2.77
N ARG A 58 10.56 -7.93 2.38
CA ARG A 58 10.52 -6.58 1.79
C ARG A 58 10.14 -5.55 2.85
N ILE A 59 10.51 -4.29 2.62
CA ILE A 59 10.09 -3.18 3.47
C ILE A 59 8.79 -2.63 2.89
N VAL A 60 7.73 -2.60 3.70
CA VAL A 60 6.42 -2.06 3.31
C VAL A 60 6.10 -0.82 4.14
N LEU A 61 5.95 0.31 3.44
CA LEU A 61 5.61 1.61 4.01
C LEU A 61 4.23 2.05 3.51
N VAL A 62 3.57 2.92 4.28
CA VAL A 62 2.39 3.68 3.83
C VAL A 62 2.78 5.14 3.88
N ASN A 63 2.70 5.83 2.75
CA ASN A 63 3.03 7.25 2.70
C ASN A 63 1.92 8.11 3.30
N GLN A 64 2.15 9.42 3.45
CA GLN A 64 1.14 10.33 4.03
C GLN A 64 -0.18 10.38 3.24
N GLY A 65 -0.15 10.01 1.96
CA GLY A 65 -1.34 9.90 1.11
C GLY A 65 -2.12 8.58 1.26
N GLY A 66 -1.67 7.66 2.12
CA GLY A 66 -2.29 6.35 2.31
C GLY A 66 -1.92 5.31 1.25
N SER A 67 -0.95 5.60 0.37
CA SER A 67 -0.52 4.68 -0.69
C SER A 67 0.60 3.75 -0.19
N PRO A 68 0.46 2.42 -0.34
CA PRO A 68 1.50 1.46 -0.01
C PRO A 68 2.71 1.54 -0.95
N GLU A 69 3.89 1.43 -0.37
CA GLU A 69 5.17 1.28 -1.06
C GLU A 69 5.83 -0.02 -0.63
N VAL A 70 6.22 -0.85 -1.60
CA VAL A 70 6.95 -2.10 -1.37
C VAL A 70 8.36 -1.94 -1.92
N ARG A 71 9.35 -2.04 -1.04
CA ARG A 71 10.77 -1.80 -1.35
C ARG A 71 11.58 -3.09 -1.19
N PRO A 72 12.73 -3.23 -1.86
CA PRO A 72 13.66 -4.32 -1.59
C PRO A 72 14.02 -4.38 -0.10
N GLY A 73 14.15 -5.60 0.43
CA GLY A 73 14.72 -5.80 1.75
C GLY A 73 16.23 -5.57 1.75
N GLY A 74 16.79 -5.42 2.95
CA GLY A 74 18.22 -5.17 3.19
C GLY A 74 18.45 -3.93 4.05
N ASP A 75 19.70 -3.47 4.15
CA ASP A 75 20.16 -2.33 4.96
C ASP A 75 19.69 -0.95 4.44
N SER A 76 18.49 -0.88 3.86
CA SER A 76 17.87 0.41 3.53
C SER A 76 17.49 1.10 4.84
N THR A 77 18.42 1.91 5.36
CA THR A 77 18.26 2.72 6.58
C THR A 77 17.35 3.94 6.39
N ASP A 78 16.81 4.12 5.19
CA ASP A 78 16.04 5.29 4.86
C ASP A 78 14.54 4.97 4.93
N PRO A 79 13.86 5.30 6.05
CA PRO A 79 12.48 4.93 6.29
C PRO A 79 11.49 5.81 5.52
N GLN A 80 11.95 6.79 4.75
CA GLN A 80 11.08 7.80 4.17
C GLN A 80 10.46 7.31 2.85
N SER A 81 9.15 7.52 2.68
CA SER A 81 8.44 7.29 1.41
C SER A 81 9.09 8.04 0.25
N VAL A 82 9.12 7.42 -0.94
CA VAL A 82 9.60 8.12 -2.15
C VAL A 82 8.67 9.26 -2.54
N VAL A 83 7.36 9.08 -2.39
CA VAL A 83 6.34 10.11 -2.67
C VAL A 83 6.49 11.30 -1.73
N ASP A 84 6.70 11.05 -0.44
CA ASP A 84 6.82 12.12 0.55
C ASP A 84 8.12 12.92 0.38
N ARG A 85 9.19 12.32 -0.15
CA ARG A 85 10.42 13.05 -0.51
C ARG A 85 10.17 14.03 -1.65
N TYR A 86 9.62 13.57 -2.77
CA TYR A 86 9.36 14.44 -3.93
C TYR A 86 8.40 15.59 -3.62
N ARG A 87 7.45 15.40 -2.70
CA ARG A 87 6.58 16.48 -2.23
C ARG A 87 7.31 17.56 -1.42
N THR A 88 8.37 17.18 -0.71
CA THR A 88 9.14 18.11 0.13
C THR A 88 10.08 18.96 -0.71
N ASP A 89 10.65 18.41 -1.78
CA ASP A 89 11.60 19.10 -2.69
C ASP A 89 10.91 20.06 -3.68
N SER A 90 9.58 20.04 -3.76
CA SER A 90 8.78 20.87 -4.68
C SER A 90 8.30 22.20 -4.08
N ARG A 91 8.88 22.64 -2.95
CA ARG A 91 8.50 23.86 -2.21
C ARG A 91 9.60 24.92 -2.20
#